data_AF-A0AAE8KC28-F1
#
_entry.id   AF-A0AAE8KC28-F1
#
_cell.length_a   1.000
_cell.length_b   1.000
_cell.length_c   1.000
_cell.angle_alpha   90.00
_cell.angle_beta   90.00
_cell.angle_gamma   90.00
#
_symmetry.space_group_name_H-M   'P 1'
#
loop_
_entity.id
_entity.type
_entity.pdbx_description
1 polymer ?
#
loop_
_entity_poly.entity_id
_entity_poly.type
_entity_poly.pdbx_seq_one_letter_code
_entity_poly.pdbx_strand_id
1 'polypeptide(L)'
;MKDIIWLFPLLFIFHDLEEIIGFIPWLQRNERLLAKKATAILKTHKDLSTEGFALAVAEEFVVVLFVAFLALFYHTRFLYLIWLGGFVAFALHLVLHILQAIWLRRYIPALATSILCLPVSSIIIWKTTALLHVNTIELLVFSLIGILIVIVNLFFALWLGKQFSARLN
;
A
#
# COMPACT_ATOMS: atom_id res chain seq x y z
N MET A 1 10.68 -18.26 6.67
CA MET A 1 10.87 -16.92 6.06
C MET A 1 10.79 -16.95 4.55
N LYS A 2 11.56 -17.80 3.83
CA LYS A 2 11.61 -17.81 2.35
C LYS A 2 10.22 -17.80 1.68
N ASP A 3 9.33 -18.71 2.07
CA ASP A 3 7.99 -18.81 1.45
C ASP A 3 7.04 -17.67 1.87
N ILE A 4 7.30 -17.03 3.00
CA ILE A 4 6.46 -15.95 3.55
C ILE A 4 6.80 -14.62 2.87
N ILE A 5 8.07 -14.39 2.52
CA ILE A 5 8.55 -13.10 2.00
C ILE A 5 7.84 -12.73 0.69
N TRP A 6 7.58 -13.71 -0.18
CA TRP A 6 6.87 -13.51 -1.44
C TRP A 6 5.40 -13.15 -1.27
N LEU A 7 4.79 -13.41 -0.12
CA LEU A 7 3.39 -13.06 0.12
C LEU A 7 3.17 -11.55 0.16
N PHE A 8 4.18 -10.75 0.52
CA PHE A 8 4.06 -9.30 0.50
C PHE A 8 3.85 -8.76 -0.93
N PRO A 9 4.79 -8.92 -1.88
CA PRO A 9 4.55 -8.43 -3.25
C PRO A 9 3.30 -9.04 -3.89
N LEU A 10 2.99 -10.31 -3.61
CA LEU A 10 1.78 -10.96 -4.16
C LEU A 10 0.48 -10.33 -3.64
N LEU A 11 0.37 -10.09 -2.33
CA LEU A 11 -0.83 -9.45 -1.75
C LEU A 11 -0.93 -7.99 -2.15
N PHE A 12 0.21 -7.29 -2.22
CA PHE A 12 0.28 -5.91 -2.68
C PHE A 12 -0.30 -5.79 -4.09
N ILE A 13 0.28 -6.47 -5.08
CA ILE A 13 -0.20 -6.30 -6.46
C ILE A 13 -1.64 -6.80 -6.63
N PHE A 14 -2.05 -7.85 -5.92
CA PHE A 14 -3.43 -8.32 -5.99
C PHE A 14 -4.44 -7.28 -5.50
N HIS A 15 -4.13 -6.57 -4.42
CA HIS A 15 -4.95 -5.47 -3.91
C HIS A 15 -4.94 -4.27 -4.87
N ASP A 16 -3.75 -3.81 -5.23
CA ASP A 16 -3.56 -2.60 -6.03
C ASP A 16 -4.06 -2.73 -7.47
N LEU A 17 -4.23 -3.96 -8.00
CA LEU A 17 -4.91 -4.17 -9.28
C LEU A 17 -6.36 -3.66 -9.25
N GLU A 18 -7.08 -3.81 -8.12
CA GLU A 18 -8.43 -3.24 -7.97
C GLU A 18 -8.37 -1.71 -8.03
N GLU A 19 -7.36 -1.11 -7.40
CA GLU A 19 -7.14 0.33 -7.41
C GLU A 19 -6.81 0.85 -8.80
N ILE A 20 -5.86 0.23 -9.50
CA ILE A 20 -5.46 0.61 -10.87
C ILE A 20 -6.68 0.64 -11.78
N ILE A 21 -7.51 -0.40 -11.72
CA ILE A 21 -8.68 -0.54 -12.59
C ILE A 21 -9.75 0.51 -12.28
N GLY A 22 -10.00 0.80 -10.99
CA GLY A 22 -11.20 1.51 -10.58
C GLY A 22 -11.00 2.91 -10.02
N PHE A 23 -9.85 3.22 -9.42
CA PHE A 23 -9.72 4.37 -8.52
C PHE A 23 -9.88 5.72 -9.24
N ILE A 24 -9.15 5.94 -10.34
CA ILE A 24 -9.23 7.21 -11.09
C ILE A 24 -10.64 7.43 -11.70
N PRO A 25 -11.26 6.46 -12.41
CA PRO A 25 -12.63 6.61 -12.88
C PRO A 25 -13.64 6.85 -11.74
N TRP A 26 -13.45 6.20 -10.60
CA TRP A 26 -14.30 6.40 -9.43
C TRP A 26 -14.14 7.81 -8.85
N LEU A 27 -12.90 8.32 -8.74
CA LEU A 27 -12.61 9.66 -8.25
C LEU A 27 -13.37 10.71 -9.07
N GLN A 28 -13.30 10.61 -10.39
CA GLN A 28 -13.99 11.51 -11.34
C GLN A 28 -15.51 11.46 -11.18
N ARG A 29 -16.10 10.25 -11.08
CA ARG A 29 -17.55 10.08 -10.88
C ARG A 29 -18.04 10.58 -9.51
N ASN A 30 -17.15 10.66 -8.53
CA ASN A 30 -17.47 11.02 -7.14
C ASN A 30 -16.99 12.42 -6.75
N GLU A 31 -16.49 13.23 -7.69
CA GLU A 31 -15.83 14.51 -7.41
C GLU A 31 -16.65 15.41 -6.46
N ARG A 32 -17.95 15.58 -6.71
CA ARG A 32 -18.84 16.41 -5.86
C ARG A 32 -18.91 15.92 -4.41
N LEU A 33 -18.95 14.61 -4.20
CA LEU A 33 -18.96 14.00 -2.87
C LEU A 33 -17.62 14.24 -2.17
N LEU A 34 -16.52 14.04 -2.89
CA LEU A 34 -15.17 14.18 -2.37
C LEU A 34 -14.81 15.64 -2.08
N ALA A 35 -15.26 16.59 -2.90
CA ALA A 35 -15.09 18.01 -2.64
C ALA A 35 -15.70 18.42 -1.29
N LYS A 36 -16.84 17.81 -0.91
CA LYS A 36 -17.53 18.08 0.36
C LYS A 36 -16.94 17.34 1.56
N LYS A 37 -16.56 16.07 1.39
CA LYS A 37 -16.14 15.21 2.51
C LYS A 37 -14.63 15.03 2.58
N ALA A 38 -13.97 14.80 1.47
CA ALA A 38 -12.61 14.30 1.36
C ALA A 38 -11.75 15.13 0.41
N THR A 39 -11.73 16.46 0.61
CA THR A 39 -11.05 17.40 -0.30
C THR A 39 -9.56 17.10 -0.44
N ALA A 40 -8.92 16.59 0.62
CA ALA A 40 -7.53 16.16 0.60
C ALA A 40 -7.28 15.05 -0.43
N ILE A 41 -8.11 13.99 -0.44
CA ILE A 41 -7.97 12.87 -1.41
C ILE A 41 -8.10 13.39 -2.84
N LEU A 42 -9.08 14.26 -3.08
CA LEU A 42 -9.29 14.86 -4.40
C LEU A 42 -8.10 15.71 -4.85
N LYS A 43 -7.55 16.55 -3.95
CA LYS A 43 -6.38 17.39 -4.25
C LYS A 43 -5.11 16.56 -4.49
N THR A 44 -4.89 15.51 -3.70
CA THR A 44 -3.72 14.65 -3.83
C THR A 44 -3.69 13.95 -5.19
N HIS A 45 -4.84 13.54 -5.72
CA HIS A 45 -4.93 12.81 -6.99
C HIS A 45 -5.40 13.68 -8.17
N LYS A 46 -5.46 15.00 -7.97
CA LYS A 46 -5.79 15.93 -9.04
C LYS A 46 -4.76 15.82 -10.17
N ASP A 47 -5.24 15.90 -11.41
CA ASP A 47 -4.45 15.87 -12.64
C ASP A 47 -3.69 14.55 -12.87
N LEU A 48 -4.04 13.49 -12.13
CA LEU A 48 -3.50 12.15 -12.29
C LEU A 48 -4.37 11.34 -13.27
N SER A 49 -3.75 10.82 -14.32
CA SER A 49 -4.36 9.87 -15.27
C SER A 49 -4.35 8.44 -14.70
N THR A 50 -5.12 7.54 -15.31
CA THR A 50 -5.09 6.11 -14.94
C THR A 50 -3.71 5.51 -15.17
N GLU A 51 -3.06 5.86 -16.26
CA GLU A 51 -1.71 5.40 -16.63
C GLU A 51 -0.66 5.97 -15.68
N GLY A 52 -0.79 7.24 -15.27
CA GLY A 52 0.07 7.86 -14.26
C GLY A 52 -0.11 7.24 -12.88
N PHE A 53 -1.34 6.89 -12.50
CA PHE A 53 -1.60 6.16 -11.26
C PHE A 53 -1.02 4.74 -11.31
N ALA A 54 -1.18 4.03 -12.43
CA ALA A 54 -0.56 2.73 -12.64
C ALA A 54 0.97 2.79 -12.56
N LEU A 55 1.60 3.86 -13.06
CA LEU A 55 3.04 4.09 -12.91
C LEU A 55 3.44 4.29 -11.44
N ALA A 56 2.65 5.04 -10.67
CA ALA A 56 2.90 5.22 -9.24
C ALA A 56 2.84 3.87 -8.50
N VAL A 57 1.80 3.08 -8.73
CA VAL A 57 1.66 1.72 -8.15
C VAL A 57 2.81 0.80 -8.59
N ALA A 58 3.23 0.88 -9.86
CA ALA A 58 4.35 0.09 -10.36
C ALA A 58 5.67 0.43 -9.66
N GLU A 59 5.90 1.71 -9.36
CA GLU A 59 7.06 2.16 -8.58
C GLU A 59 7.02 1.59 -7.15
N GLU A 60 5.88 1.70 -6.46
CA GLU A 60 5.71 1.13 -5.12
C GLU A 60 5.93 -0.38 -5.11
N PHE A 61 5.42 -1.08 -6.12
CA PHE A 61 5.62 -2.52 -6.28
C PHE A 61 7.10 -2.87 -6.46
N VAL A 62 7.88 -2.08 -7.21
CA VAL A 62 9.33 -2.27 -7.35
C VAL A 62 10.04 -2.12 -6.01
N VAL A 63 9.64 -1.15 -5.18
CA VAL A 63 10.20 -0.98 -3.83
C VAL A 63 9.88 -2.19 -2.94
N VAL A 64 8.63 -2.67 -2.97
CA VAL A 64 8.22 -3.89 -2.23
C VAL A 64 9.02 -5.11 -2.68
N LEU A 65 9.18 -5.29 -4.01
CA LEU A 65 10.02 -6.35 -4.56
C LEU A 65 11.47 -6.23 -4.14
N PHE A 66 12.02 -5.02 -4.12
CA PHE A 66 13.40 -4.78 -3.70
C PHE A 66 13.62 -5.15 -2.24
N VAL A 67 12.72 -4.73 -1.33
CA VAL A 67 12.77 -5.11 0.09
C VAL A 67 12.64 -6.63 0.27
N ALA A 68 11.71 -7.27 -0.44
CA ALA A 68 11.55 -8.72 -0.42
C ALA A 68 12.81 -9.45 -0.93
N PHE A 69 13.39 -8.98 -2.03
CA PHE A 69 14.62 -9.52 -2.60
C PHE A 69 15.80 -9.40 -1.64
N LEU A 70 16.02 -8.24 -1.02
CA LEU A 70 17.08 -8.05 -0.03
C LEU A 70 16.92 -9.01 1.16
N ALA A 71 15.70 -9.14 1.69
CA ALA A 71 15.40 -10.08 2.76
C ALA A 71 15.70 -11.54 2.36
N LEU A 72 15.36 -11.93 1.13
CA LEU A 72 15.62 -13.26 0.59
C LEU A 72 17.09 -13.53 0.28
N PHE A 73 17.86 -12.54 -0.13
CA PHE A 73 19.24 -12.75 -0.55
C PHE A 73 20.20 -12.76 0.63
N TYR A 74 20.06 -11.78 1.54
CA TYR A 74 21.02 -11.57 2.63
C TYR A 74 20.66 -12.29 3.94
N HIS A 75 19.42 -12.76 4.08
CA HIS A 75 18.97 -13.59 5.20
C HIS A 75 19.19 -13.01 6.62
N THR A 76 19.27 -11.69 6.77
CA THR A 76 19.50 -11.06 8.07
C THR A 76 18.19 -10.78 8.81
N ARG A 77 18.21 -10.91 10.15
CA ARG A 77 17.07 -10.54 11.01
C ARG A 77 16.63 -9.09 10.77
N PHE A 78 17.60 -8.18 10.62
CA PHE A 78 17.31 -6.77 10.38
C PHE A 78 16.46 -6.57 9.11
N LEU A 79 16.82 -7.21 7.99
CA LEU A 79 16.05 -7.10 6.75
C LEU A 79 14.67 -7.76 6.84
N TYR A 80 14.54 -8.85 7.62
CA TYR A 80 13.22 -9.42 7.91
C TYR A 80 12.33 -8.48 8.72
N LEU A 81 12.91 -7.70 9.65
CA LEU A 81 12.17 -6.71 10.42
C LEU A 81 11.78 -5.49 9.57
N ILE A 82 12.63 -5.06 8.63
CA ILE A 82 12.27 -4.03 7.64
C ILE A 82 11.12 -4.53 6.75
N TRP A 83 11.21 -5.76 6.25
CA TRP A 83 10.13 -6.39 5.48
C TRP A 83 8.83 -6.47 6.30
N LEU A 84 8.90 -6.90 7.55
CA LEU A 84 7.73 -6.98 8.44
C LEU A 84 7.12 -5.60 8.70
N GLY A 85 7.95 -4.58 8.93
CA GLY A 85 7.51 -3.20 9.11
C GLY A 85 6.76 -2.66 7.89
N GLY A 86 7.31 -2.89 6.69
CA GLY A 86 6.63 -2.55 5.44
C GLY A 86 5.31 -3.34 5.26
N PHE A 87 5.29 -4.61 5.63
CA PHE A 87 4.10 -5.44 5.53
C PHE A 87 3.00 -5.01 6.53
N VAL A 88 3.38 -4.53 7.72
CA VAL A 88 2.44 -3.90 8.66
C VAL A 88 1.90 -2.58 8.08
N ALA A 89 2.74 -1.76 7.45
CA ALA A 89 2.28 -0.55 6.77
C ALA A 89 1.26 -0.88 5.66
N PHE A 90 1.50 -1.93 4.87
CA PHE A 90 0.52 -2.44 3.90
C PHE A 90 -0.78 -2.90 4.56
N ALA A 91 -0.73 -3.66 5.67
CA ALA A 91 -1.96 -4.06 6.37
C ALA A 91 -2.76 -2.84 6.90
N LEU A 92 -2.08 -1.80 7.38
CA LEU A 92 -2.71 -0.55 7.80
C LEU A 92 -3.33 0.20 6.61
N HIS A 93 -2.68 0.18 5.43
CA HIS A 93 -3.24 0.72 4.19
C HIS A 93 -4.59 0.06 3.83
N LEU A 94 -4.70 -1.27 3.93
CA LEU A 94 -5.98 -1.98 3.75
C LEU A 94 -7.06 -1.51 4.74
N VAL A 95 -6.69 -1.31 6.01
CA VAL A 95 -7.59 -0.78 7.03
C VAL A 95 -8.06 0.63 6.66
N LEU A 96 -7.16 1.48 6.16
CA LEU A 96 -7.52 2.83 5.72
C LEU A 96 -8.58 2.80 4.63
N HIS A 97 -8.49 1.92 3.63
CA HIS A 97 -9.53 1.80 2.60
C HIS A 97 -10.88 1.36 3.16
N ILE A 98 -10.89 0.40 4.09
CA ILE A 98 -12.13 -0.03 4.75
C ILE A 98 -12.75 1.14 5.52
N LEU A 99 -11.95 1.88 6.29
CA LEU A 99 -12.42 3.05 7.04
C LEU A 99 -12.92 4.17 6.12
N GLN A 100 -12.21 4.43 5.02
CA GLN A 100 -12.64 5.40 4.00
C GLN A 100 -14.00 5.01 3.41
N ALA A 101 -14.21 3.73 3.09
CA ALA A 101 -15.48 3.25 2.54
C ALA A 101 -16.63 3.40 3.54
N ILE A 102 -16.40 3.07 4.82
CA ILE A 102 -17.38 3.24 5.90
C ILE A 102 -17.73 4.72 6.06
N TRP A 103 -16.74 5.60 6.11
CA TRP A 103 -16.94 7.03 6.33
C TRP A 103 -17.62 7.72 5.14
N LEU A 104 -17.25 7.36 3.91
CA LEU A 104 -17.92 7.84 2.69
C LEU A 104 -19.29 7.20 2.49
N ARG A 105 -19.55 6.06 3.15
CA ARG A 105 -20.73 5.20 2.97
C ARG A 105 -20.92 4.80 1.50
N ARG A 106 -19.81 4.50 0.83
CA ARG A 106 -19.77 4.05 -0.56
C ARG A 106 -18.68 3.00 -0.73
N TYR A 107 -18.91 2.11 -1.70
CA TYR A 107 -17.84 1.29 -2.24
C TYR A 107 -16.76 2.18 -2.88
N ILE A 108 -15.51 1.87 -2.58
CA ILE A 108 -14.32 2.48 -3.17
C ILE A 108 -13.53 1.34 -3.82
N PRO A 109 -13.04 1.50 -5.05
CA PRO A 109 -12.10 0.55 -5.65
C PRO A 109 -10.87 0.47 -4.76
N ALA A 110 -10.71 -0.69 -4.10
CA ALA A 110 -9.76 -1.08 -3.05
C ALA A 110 -10.47 -1.95 -1.99
N LEU A 111 -11.79 -1.75 -1.80
CA LEU A 111 -12.51 -2.27 -0.64
C LEU A 111 -12.64 -3.79 -0.65
N ALA A 112 -12.96 -4.40 -1.80
CA ALA A 112 -13.23 -5.82 -1.88
C ALA A 112 -11.96 -6.63 -1.56
N THR A 113 -10.86 -6.27 -2.21
CA THR A 113 -9.55 -6.88 -1.95
C THR A 113 -9.01 -6.51 -0.58
N SER A 114 -9.29 -5.33 -0.02
CA SER A 114 -8.91 -4.99 1.37
C SER A 114 -9.55 -5.92 2.40
N ILE A 115 -10.86 -6.17 2.28
CA ILE A 115 -11.60 -7.08 3.17
C ILE A 115 -11.03 -8.50 3.08
N LEU A 116 -10.65 -8.93 1.89
CA LEU A 116 -10.07 -10.26 1.66
C LEU A 116 -8.62 -10.37 2.16
N CYS A 117 -7.78 -9.36 1.90
CA CYS A 117 -6.35 -9.40 2.18
C CYS A 117 -6.03 -9.12 3.65
N LEU A 118 -6.85 -8.36 4.36
CA LEU A 118 -6.56 -7.96 5.74
C LEU A 118 -6.47 -9.16 6.71
N PRO A 119 -7.41 -10.13 6.72
CA PRO A 119 -7.29 -11.34 7.55
C PRO A 119 -6.03 -12.15 7.23
N VAL A 120 -5.72 -12.33 5.94
CA VAL A 120 -4.53 -13.06 5.50
C VAL A 120 -3.25 -12.35 5.95
N SER A 121 -3.19 -11.03 5.78
CA SER A 121 -2.06 -10.20 6.22
C SER A 121 -1.88 -10.26 7.73
N SER A 122 -2.98 -10.24 8.50
CA SER A 122 -2.96 -10.34 9.96
C SER A 122 -2.37 -11.67 10.44
N ILE A 123 -2.75 -12.77 9.79
CA ILE A 123 -2.19 -14.10 10.08
C ILE A 123 -0.69 -14.16 9.75
N ILE A 124 -0.27 -13.59 8.62
CA ILE A 124 1.14 -13.56 8.21
C ILE A 124 1.97 -12.71 9.19
N ILE A 125 1.47 -11.54 9.61
CA ILE A 125 2.13 -10.69 10.61
C ILE A 125 2.31 -11.48 11.91
N TRP A 126 1.24 -12.10 12.43
CA TRP A 126 1.30 -12.89 13.65
C TRP A 126 2.28 -14.08 13.55
N LYS A 127 2.26 -14.82 12.45
CA LYS A 127 3.20 -15.93 12.24
C LYS A 127 4.64 -15.43 12.16
N THR A 128 4.87 -14.29 11.51
CA THR A 128 6.21 -13.73 11.33
C THR A 128 6.76 -13.18 12.65
N THR A 129 5.93 -12.49 13.44
CA THR A 129 6.34 -11.99 14.76
C THR A 129 6.67 -13.14 15.71
N ALA A 130 5.87 -14.21 15.70
CA ALA A 130 6.15 -15.42 16.46
C ALA A 130 7.44 -16.11 16.01
N LEU A 131 7.60 -16.33 14.70
CA LEU A 131 8.78 -17.00 14.12
C LEU A 131 10.08 -16.24 14.42
N LEU A 132 10.04 -14.92 14.31
CA LEU A 132 11.20 -14.07 14.56
C LEU A 132 11.33 -13.69 16.04
N HIS A 133 10.45 -14.15 16.95
CA HIS A 133 10.49 -13.76 18.37
C HIS A 133 10.56 -12.23 18.54
N VAL A 134 9.74 -11.50 17.80
CA VAL A 134 9.71 -10.03 17.79
C VAL A 134 8.97 -9.56 19.03
N ASN A 135 9.60 -8.71 19.84
CA ASN A 135 8.92 -8.10 20.97
C ASN A 135 8.09 -6.87 20.55
N THR A 136 7.25 -6.37 21.45
CA THR A 136 6.35 -5.24 21.16
C THR A 136 7.08 -3.97 20.74
N ILE A 137 8.25 -3.68 21.34
CA ILE A 137 9.03 -2.48 21.04
C ILE A 137 9.65 -2.60 19.64
N GLU A 138 10.26 -3.75 19.32
CA GLU A 138 10.78 -4.03 17.98
C GLU A 138 9.67 -3.89 16.93
N LEU A 139 8.51 -4.52 17.16
CA LEU A 139 7.39 -4.45 16.23
C LEU A 139 6.95 -3.00 16.02
N LEU A 140 6.81 -2.22 17.09
CA LEU A 140 6.42 -0.81 17.01
C LEU A 140 7.44 0.00 16.21
N VAL A 141 8.73 -0.09 16.56
CA VAL A 141 9.81 0.67 15.91
C VAL A 141 9.88 0.35 14.42
N PHE A 142 9.92 -0.94 14.06
CA PHE A 142 10.02 -1.32 12.66
C PHE A 142 8.74 -1.02 11.87
N SER A 143 7.57 -1.08 12.50
CA SER A 143 6.31 -0.62 11.88
C SER A 143 6.35 0.87 11.58
N LEU A 144 6.83 1.70 12.51
CA LEU A 144 6.99 3.15 12.30
C LEU A 144 7.99 3.46 11.18
N ILE A 145 9.12 2.73 11.14
CA ILE A 145 10.09 2.84 10.04
C ILE A 145 9.45 2.46 8.71
N GLY A 146 8.71 1.33 8.67
CA GLY A 146 8.01 0.88 7.46
C GLY A 146 6.98 1.90 6.97
N ILE A 147 6.16 2.43 7.88
CA ILE A 147 5.17 3.48 7.57
C ILE A 147 5.87 4.73 7.02
N LEU A 148 6.97 5.17 7.64
CA LEU A 148 7.72 6.33 7.18
C LEU A 148 8.26 6.11 5.75
N ILE A 149 8.86 4.95 5.49
CA ILE A 149 9.36 4.58 4.16
C ILE A 149 8.21 4.62 3.13
N VAL A 150 7.08 3.98 3.44
CA VAL A 150 5.91 3.94 2.54
C VAL A 150 5.36 5.33 2.28
N ILE A 151 5.19 6.17 3.30
CA ILE A 151 4.66 7.54 3.12
C ILE A 151 5.59 8.38 2.25
N VAL A 152 6.90 8.35 2.50
CA VAL A 152 7.88 9.09 1.70
C VAL A 152 7.86 8.58 0.26
N ASN A 153 7.79 7.26 0.07
CA ASN A 153 7.73 6.64 -1.24
C ASN A 153 6.45 7.02 -2.00
N LEU A 154 5.29 6.98 -1.34
CA LEU A 154 3.99 7.35 -1.93
C LEU A 154 4.01 8.77 -2.48
N PHE A 155 4.59 9.73 -1.76
CA PHE A 155 4.72 11.10 -2.27
C PHE A 155 5.59 11.17 -3.53
N PHE A 156 6.67 10.40 -3.57
CA PHE A 156 7.53 10.30 -4.74
C PHE A 156 6.82 9.63 -5.92
N ALA A 157 6.15 8.50 -5.68
CA ALA A 157 5.39 7.74 -6.67
C ALA A 157 4.28 8.59 -7.31
N LEU A 158 3.49 9.29 -6.49
CA LEU A 158 2.43 10.19 -6.96
C LEU A 158 3.00 11.39 -7.72
N TRP A 159 4.14 11.95 -7.28
CA TRP A 159 4.82 13.00 -8.04
C TRP A 159 5.23 12.50 -9.41
N LEU A 160 5.85 11.31 -9.49
CA LEU A 160 6.26 10.68 -10.74
C LEU A 160 5.06 10.42 -11.66
N GLY A 161 3.99 9.85 -11.13
CA GLY A 161 2.75 9.59 -11.85
C GLY A 161 2.10 10.85 -12.42
N LYS A 162 2.16 11.98 -11.70
CA LYS A 162 1.68 13.28 -12.20
C LYS A 162 2.55 13.83 -13.32
N GLN A 163 3.88 13.75 -13.19
CA GLN A 163 4.79 14.15 -14.27
C GLN A 163 4.55 13.34 -15.54
N PHE A 164 4.29 12.05 -15.40
CA PHE A 164 3.94 11.19 -16.52
C PHE A 164 2.58 11.56 -17.13
N SER A 165 1.56 11.76 -16.30
CA SER A 165 0.22 12.20 -16.76
C SER A 165 0.27 13.50 -17.55
N ALA A 166 1.11 14.46 -17.12
CA ALA A 166 1.29 15.72 -17.83
C ALA A 166 1.95 15.58 -19.20
N ARG A 167 2.68 14.48 -19.46
CA ARG A 167 3.32 14.20 -20.76
C ARG A 167 2.42 13.42 -21.73
N LEU A 168 1.33 12.83 -21.24
CA LEU A 168 0.35 12.12 -22.06
C LEU A 168 -0.67 13.06 -22.72
N ASN A 169 -0.84 14.26 -22.16
CA ASN A 169 -1.68 15.33 -22.67
C ASN A 169 -0.87 16.31 -23.54
#